data_AF-A0A4Q3DZ59-F1
#
_entry.id   AF-A0A4Q3DZ59-F1
#
_cell.length_a   1.000
_cell.length_b   1.000
_cell.length_c   1.000
_cell.angle_alpha   90.00
_cell.angle_beta   90.00
_cell.angle_gamma   90.00
#
_symmetry.space_group_name_H-M   'P 1'
#
loop_
_entity.id
_entity.type
_entity.pdbx_description
1 polymer ?
#
loop_
_entity_poly.entity_id
_entity_poly.type
_entity_poly.pdbx_seq_one_letter_code
_entity_poly.pdbx_strand_id
1 'polypeptide(L)'
;MNFRLGELFCGPGGIAVGARESGFIHDGERFSISHEWANDFDRDTCQTYINNICPVDPESVICQDVRQLDLANLTEIDGLAFGFPCNDFSIVGEQKGFKGDFGPLYSYGVKVIKKFQPKFFVAENVGGLRNSNDGSAFQTIIQELTDCGYDVVANLYKF
;
A
#
# COMPACT_ATOMS: atom_id res chain seq x y z
N MET A 1 -0.87 -14.13 17.96
CA MET A 1 0.07 -13.59 16.97
C MET A 1 -0.26 -12.14 16.64
N ASN A 2 0.75 -11.26 16.59
CA ASN A 2 0.59 -9.89 16.13
C ASN A 2 1.39 -9.68 14.83
N PHE A 3 0.76 -9.08 13.82
CA PHE A 3 1.37 -8.78 12.52
C PHE A 3 1.64 -7.28 12.41
N ARG A 4 2.86 -6.92 12.07
CA ARG A 4 3.31 -5.53 11.90
C ARG A 4 3.01 -5.05 10.48
N LEU A 5 2.28 -3.94 10.36
CA LEU A 5 1.80 -3.40 9.09
C LEU A 5 2.61 -2.18 8.66
N GLY A 6 3.21 -2.26 7.47
CA GLY A 6 3.68 -1.10 6.74
C GLY A 6 2.59 -0.57 5.80
N GLU A 7 2.50 0.75 5.64
CA GLU A 7 1.55 1.38 4.73
C GLU A 7 2.20 2.39 3.79
N LEU A 8 1.97 2.24 2.48
CA LEU A 8 2.26 3.30 1.51
C LEU A 8 0.96 3.99 1.10
N PHE A 9 1.04 5.30 0.87
CA PHE A 9 -0.13 6.13 0.52
C PHE A 9 -1.23 5.99 1.60
N CYS A 10 -0.84 6.12 2.86
CA CYS A 10 -1.71 5.80 3.99
C CYS A 10 -2.92 6.73 4.12
N GLY A 11 -2.86 7.92 3.51
CA GLY A 11 -3.85 8.96 3.67
C GLY A 11 -4.16 9.20 5.16
N PRO A 12 -5.42 9.48 5.52
CA PRO A 12 -5.81 9.68 6.92
C PRO A 12 -5.93 8.37 7.74
N GLY A 13 -5.58 7.21 7.17
CA GLY A 13 -5.51 5.93 7.91
C GLY A 13 -6.73 5.02 7.80
N GLY A 14 -7.49 5.08 6.71
CA GLY A 14 -8.67 4.23 6.52
C GLY A 14 -8.36 2.72 6.57
N ILE A 15 -7.28 2.29 5.90
CA ILE A 15 -6.85 0.88 5.93
C ILE A 15 -6.33 0.50 7.32
N ALA A 16 -5.55 1.37 7.97
CA ALA A 16 -5.07 1.16 9.33
C ALA A 16 -6.20 0.93 10.35
N VAL A 17 -7.31 1.67 10.25
CA VAL A 17 -8.50 1.42 11.08
C VAL A 17 -9.04 0.02 10.84
N GLY A 18 -9.26 -0.36 9.57
CA GLY A 18 -9.73 -1.70 9.22
C GLY A 18 -8.78 -2.80 9.70
N ALA A 19 -7.47 -2.60 9.57
CA ALA A 19 -6.45 -3.52 10.05
C ALA A 19 -6.51 -3.69 11.58
N ARG A 20 -6.60 -2.59 12.33
CA ARG A 20 -6.73 -2.60 13.80
C ARG A 20 -7.99 -3.32 14.26
N GLU A 21 -9.10 -3.14 13.53
CA GLU A 21 -10.40 -3.72 13.86
C GLU A 21 -10.57 -5.18 13.39
N SER A 22 -9.67 -5.67 12.52
CA SER A 22 -9.73 -7.03 11.96
C SER A 22 -9.36 -8.14 12.93
N GLY A 23 -8.94 -7.83 14.16
CA GLY A 23 -8.44 -8.81 15.11
C GLY A 23 -9.48 -9.88 15.50
N PHE A 24 -9.05 -11.14 15.58
CA PHE A 24 -9.93 -12.28 15.89
C PHE A 24 -9.21 -13.34 16.75
N ILE A 25 -9.94 -14.33 17.25
CA ILE A 25 -9.38 -15.47 17.98
C ILE A 25 -9.59 -16.73 17.15
N HIS A 26 -8.53 -17.51 16.96
CA HIS A 26 -8.56 -18.80 16.28
C HIS A 26 -7.72 -19.79 17.09
N ASP A 27 -8.29 -20.96 17.41
CA ASP A 27 -7.65 -22.01 18.22
C ASP A 27 -7.05 -21.52 19.55
N GLY A 28 -7.73 -20.58 20.21
CA GLY A 28 -7.29 -19.99 21.47
C GLY A 28 -6.19 -18.95 21.35
N GLU A 29 -5.68 -18.69 20.14
CA GLU A 29 -4.70 -17.65 19.85
C GLU A 29 -5.39 -16.39 19.31
N ARG A 30 -5.04 -15.22 19.85
CA ARG A 30 -5.49 -13.92 19.32
C ARG A 30 -4.61 -13.48 18.16
N PHE A 31 -5.23 -13.17 17.02
CA PHE A 31 -4.62 -12.57 15.84
C PHE A 31 -4.95 -11.07 15.80
N SER A 32 -3.95 -10.24 15.54
CA SER A 32 -4.11 -8.79 15.41
C SER A 32 -3.13 -8.21 14.41
N ILE A 33 -3.47 -7.07 13.84
CA ILE A 33 -2.59 -6.27 12.98
C ILE A 33 -2.35 -4.93 13.67
N SER A 34 -1.08 -4.54 13.80
CA SER A 34 -0.68 -3.27 14.41
C SER A 34 0.17 -2.46 13.43
N HIS A 35 0.04 -1.14 13.50
CA HIS A 35 0.89 -0.22 12.78
C HIS A 35 2.38 -0.44 13.12
N GLU A 36 3.24 -0.39 12.11
CA GLU A 36 4.70 -0.37 12.23
C GLU A 36 5.28 0.92 11.65
N TRP A 37 4.93 1.24 10.41
CA TRP A 37 5.26 2.51 9.77
C TRP A 37 4.23 2.84 8.70
N ALA A 38 4.13 4.11 8.34
CA ALA A 38 3.27 4.59 7.27
C ALA A 38 3.97 5.69 6.46
N ASN A 39 3.62 5.83 5.19
CA ASN A 39 4.13 6.88 4.32
C ASN A 39 2.98 7.53 3.55
N ASP A 40 2.97 8.86 3.56
CA ASP A 40 2.18 9.69 2.66
C ASP A 40 2.95 10.98 2.38
N PHE A 41 2.62 11.69 1.30
CA PHE A 41 3.27 12.95 0.96
C PHE A 41 2.47 14.16 1.45
N ASP A 42 1.16 13.99 1.70
CA ASP A 42 0.30 15.06 2.18
C ASP A 42 0.43 15.22 3.71
N ARG A 43 0.75 16.44 4.14
CA ARG A 43 1.03 16.73 5.54
C ARG A 43 -0.23 16.64 6.41
N ASP A 44 -1.39 17.04 5.89
CA ASP A 44 -2.62 17.10 6.65
C ASP A 44 -3.19 15.69 6.87
N THR A 45 -3.06 14.81 5.88
CA THR A 45 -3.38 13.39 6.04
C THR A 45 -2.43 12.71 7.01
N CYS A 46 -1.10 12.95 6.92
CA CYS A 46 -0.12 12.43 7.88
C CYS A 46 -0.45 12.87 9.31
N GLN A 47 -0.75 14.15 9.52
CA GLN A 47 -1.11 14.66 10.85
C GLN A 47 -2.39 14.00 11.37
N THR A 48 -3.37 13.78 10.50
CA THR A 48 -4.60 13.07 10.84
C THR A 48 -4.31 11.62 11.22
N TYR A 49 -3.48 10.93 10.44
CA TYR A 49 -3.05 9.56 10.70
C TYR A 49 -2.36 9.45 12.07
N ILE A 50 -1.36 10.29 12.34
CA ILE A 50 -0.63 10.34 13.62
C ILE A 50 -1.60 10.48 14.79
N ASN A 51 -2.53 11.44 14.72
CA ASN A 51 -3.44 11.74 15.81
C ASN A 51 -4.40 10.59 16.14
N ASN A 52 -4.74 9.73 15.18
CA ASN A 52 -5.80 8.74 15.32
C ASN A 52 -5.32 7.29 15.33
N ILE A 53 -4.14 7.01 14.76
CA ILE A 53 -3.61 5.66 14.59
C ILE A 53 -2.39 5.40 15.49
N CYS A 54 -1.40 6.30 15.49
CA CYS A 54 -0.13 6.11 16.19
C CYS A 54 0.32 7.36 17.00
N PRO A 55 -0.52 7.92 17.90
CA PRO A 55 -0.18 9.16 18.61
C PRO A 55 1.02 9.03 19.56
N VAL A 56 1.42 7.80 19.89
CA VAL A 56 2.57 7.50 20.76
C VAL A 56 3.88 7.35 20.00
N ASP A 57 3.83 7.25 18.67
CA ASP A 57 4.99 7.11 17.79
C ASP A 57 4.77 7.90 16.50
N PRO A 58 4.84 9.24 16.54
CA PRO A 58 4.60 10.07 15.36
C PRO A 58 5.70 9.93 14.29
N GLU A 59 6.91 9.55 14.69
CA GLU A 59 8.07 9.43 13.77
C GLU A 59 7.98 8.19 12.87
N SER A 60 7.11 7.23 13.20
CA SER A 60 6.80 6.10 12.32
C SER A 60 5.95 6.49 11.09
N VAL A 61 5.45 7.74 11.05
CA VAL A 61 4.73 8.30 9.90
C VAL A 61 5.66 9.20 9.11
N ILE A 62 6.06 8.70 7.95
CA ILE A 62 7.06 9.32 7.09
C ILE A 62 6.35 10.21 6.09
N CYS A 63 6.22 11.49 6.44
CA CYS A 63 5.61 12.53 5.61
C CYS A 63 6.55 12.97 4.48
N GLN A 64 6.64 12.18 3.41
CA GLN A 64 7.45 12.50 2.24
C GLN A 64 6.94 11.79 0.98
N ASP A 65 7.42 12.26 -0.16
CA ASP A 65 7.18 11.57 -1.42
C ASP A 65 7.76 10.15 -1.41
N VAL A 66 6.94 9.15 -1.75
CA VAL A 66 7.35 7.73 -1.80
C VAL A 66 8.58 7.50 -2.69
N ARG A 67 8.81 8.35 -3.69
CA ARG A 67 9.98 8.28 -4.59
C ARG A 67 11.29 8.54 -3.86
N GLN A 68 11.24 9.18 -2.70
CA GLN A 68 12.38 9.52 -1.84
C GLN A 68 12.47 8.59 -0.62
N LEU A 69 11.55 7.63 -0.48
CA LEU A 69 11.51 6.72 0.66
C LEU A 69 12.69 5.75 0.63
N ASP A 70 13.57 5.88 1.62
CA ASP A 70 14.69 4.97 1.83
C ASP A 70 14.26 3.73 2.62
N LEU A 71 14.03 2.64 1.90
CA LEU A 71 13.60 1.37 2.47
C LEU A 71 14.66 0.72 3.38
N ALA A 72 15.92 1.15 3.33
CA ALA A 72 16.97 0.59 4.21
C ALA A 72 16.80 1.02 5.68
N ASN A 73 16.12 2.15 5.92
CA ASN A 73 15.92 2.70 7.26
C ASN A 73 14.58 2.28 7.88
N LEU A 74 13.74 1.55 7.14
CA LEU A 74 12.44 1.09 7.66
C LEU A 74 12.61 -0.25 8.38
N THR A 75 11.79 -0.43 9.41
CA THR A 75 11.73 -1.67 10.17
C THR A 75 10.97 -2.76 9.41
N GLU A 76 11.28 -4.02 9.76
CA GLU A 76 10.65 -5.20 9.16
C GLU A 76 9.13 -5.20 9.37
N ILE A 77 8.38 -5.68 8.37
CA ILE A 77 6.92 -5.77 8.40
C ILE A 77 6.44 -7.19 8.11
N ASP A 78 5.32 -7.57 8.69
CA ASP A 78 4.65 -8.85 8.39
C ASP A 78 3.58 -8.70 7.31
N GLY A 79 3.06 -7.49 7.09
CA GLY A 79 2.07 -7.16 6.07
C GLY A 79 2.32 -5.80 5.46
N LEU A 80 1.96 -5.63 4.19
CA LEU A 80 1.95 -4.33 3.50
C LEU A 80 0.54 -3.97 3.07
N ALA A 81 0.10 -2.73 3.31
CA ALA A 81 -1.08 -2.18 2.66
C ALA A 81 -0.72 -0.95 1.83
N PHE A 82 -1.36 -0.77 0.67
CA PHE A 82 -1.16 0.42 -0.14
C PHE A 82 -2.33 0.72 -1.07
N GLY A 83 -2.90 1.91 -0.93
CA GLY A 83 -3.92 2.48 -1.84
C GLY A 83 -3.26 3.43 -2.82
N PHE A 84 -2.73 2.91 -3.92
CA PHE A 84 -1.88 3.71 -4.81
C PHE A 84 -2.72 4.56 -5.79
N PRO A 85 -2.30 5.80 -6.10
CA PRO A 85 -3.05 6.67 -7.00
C PRO A 85 -3.25 6.07 -8.40
N CYS A 86 -4.45 6.26 -8.96
CA CYS A 86 -4.84 5.80 -10.29
C CYS A 86 -4.42 6.76 -11.44
N ASN A 87 -3.78 7.89 -11.11
CA ASN A 87 -3.74 9.09 -11.98
C ASN A 87 -3.00 8.92 -13.32
N ASP A 88 -2.14 7.92 -13.47
CA ASP A 88 -1.39 7.68 -14.71
C ASP A 88 -2.08 6.71 -15.69
N PHE A 89 -3.24 6.16 -15.31
CA PHE A 89 -3.93 5.14 -16.10
C PHE A 89 -5.16 5.68 -16.85
N SER A 90 -5.41 6.99 -16.76
CA SER A 90 -6.44 7.71 -17.52
C SER A 90 -5.83 8.55 -18.65
N ILE A 91 -5.72 7.96 -19.84
CA ILE A 91 -6.02 8.57 -21.16
C ILE A 91 -5.20 9.80 -21.64
N VAL A 92 -4.35 10.46 -20.84
CA VAL A 92 -3.63 11.67 -21.28
C VAL A 92 -2.12 11.45 -21.28
N GLY A 93 -1.62 10.67 -22.24
CA GLY A 93 -0.17 10.55 -22.38
C GLY A 93 0.35 9.45 -23.28
N GLU A 94 -0.17 9.29 -24.49
CA GLU A 94 0.46 8.49 -25.56
C GLU A 94 1.91 8.89 -25.91
N GLN A 95 2.59 9.76 -25.13
CA GLN A 95 3.94 10.23 -25.44
C GLN A 95 5.00 10.14 -24.33
N LYS A 96 4.75 9.52 -23.16
CA LYS A 96 5.84 9.35 -22.17
C LYS A 96 6.10 7.94 -21.62
N GLY A 97 5.23 6.96 -21.82
CA GLY A 97 5.45 5.59 -21.34
C GLY A 97 5.86 5.53 -19.85
N PHE A 98 6.59 4.48 -19.45
CA PHE A 98 7.18 4.29 -18.12
C PHE A 98 8.18 5.39 -17.66
N LYS A 99 8.29 6.52 -18.37
CA LYS A 99 9.21 7.64 -18.10
C LYS A 99 8.50 8.95 -17.73
N GLY A 100 7.20 8.91 -17.41
CA GLY A 100 6.47 10.06 -16.86
C GLY A 100 6.94 10.43 -15.45
N ASP A 101 6.78 11.70 -15.07
CA ASP A 101 7.15 12.23 -13.74
C ASP A 101 6.39 11.55 -12.59
N PHE A 102 5.24 10.93 -12.89
CA PHE A 102 4.37 10.18 -11.96
C PHE A 102 4.37 8.67 -12.21
N GLY A 103 5.41 8.14 -12.87
CA GLY A 103 5.51 6.72 -13.27
C GLY A 103 5.01 5.75 -12.20
N PRO A 104 4.53 4.55 -12.60
CA PRO A 104 3.54 3.77 -11.87
C PRO A 104 3.81 3.68 -10.37
N LEU A 105 3.07 4.44 -9.57
CA LEU A 105 3.29 4.52 -8.11
C LEU A 105 3.11 3.17 -7.40
N TYR A 106 2.36 2.23 -8.00
CA TYR A 106 2.27 0.84 -7.54
C TYR A 106 3.63 0.13 -7.47
N SER A 107 4.58 0.52 -8.32
CA SER A 107 5.92 -0.08 -8.36
C SER A 107 6.72 0.14 -7.08
N TYR A 108 6.37 1.16 -6.28
CA TYR A 108 6.95 1.35 -4.95
C TYR A 108 6.42 0.32 -3.95
N GLY A 109 5.16 -0.08 -4.06
CA GLY A 109 4.63 -1.26 -3.36
C GLY A 109 5.41 -2.52 -3.74
N VAL A 110 5.66 -2.74 -5.03
CA VAL A 110 6.48 -3.86 -5.53
C VAL A 110 7.91 -3.82 -4.94
N LYS A 111 8.54 -2.64 -4.84
CA LYS A 111 9.86 -2.49 -4.20
C LYS A 111 9.83 -2.88 -2.72
N VAL A 112 8.83 -2.43 -1.98
CA VAL A 112 8.64 -2.80 -0.56
C VAL A 112 8.44 -4.31 -0.42
N ILE A 113 7.57 -4.90 -1.24
CA ILE A 113 7.32 -6.35 -1.24
C ILE A 113 8.62 -7.13 -1.52
N LYS A 114 9.40 -6.73 -2.52
CA LYS A 114 10.70 -7.37 -2.83
C LYS A 114 11.71 -7.22 -1.70
N LYS A 115 11.71 -6.08 -1.00
CA LYS A 115 12.67 -5.78 0.08
C LYS A 115 12.37 -6.55 1.36
N PHE A 116 11.10 -6.55 1.80
CA PHE A 116 10.68 -7.07 3.10
C PHE A 116 10.07 -8.46 3.03
N GLN A 117 9.60 -8.89 1.86
CA GLN A 117 8.92 -10.18 1.67
C GLN A 117 7.84 -10.43 2.76
N PRO A 118 6.89 -9.49 2.97
CA PRO A 118 5.86 -9.62 4.00
C PRO A 118 5.02 -10.89 3.78
N LYS A 119 4.38 -11.41 4.80
CA LYS A 119 3.55 -12.63 4.68
C LYS A 119 2.32 -12.43 3.81
N PHE A 120 1.82 -11.20 3.75
CA PHE A 120 0.68 -10.83 2.92
C PHE A 120 0.78 -9.36 2.50
N PHE A 121 -0.01 -8.97 1.50
CA PHE A 121 -0.24 -7.57 1.21
C PHE A 121 -1.69 -7.31 0.77
N VAL A 122 -2.13 -6.06 0.88
CA VAL A 122 -3.39 -5.56 0.34
C VAL A 122 -3.08 -4.34 -0.54
N ALA A 123 -3.46 -4.43 -1.81
CA ALA A 123 -3.34 -3.33 -2.76
C ALA A 123 -4.74 -2.86 -3.16
N GLU A 124 -5.05 -1.59 -2.88
CA GLU A 124 -6.35 -0.99 -3.21
C GLU A 124 -6.23 -0.07 -4.42
N ASN A 125 -7.27 -0.08 -5.26
CA ASN A 125 -7.43 0.88 -6.34
C ASN A 125 -8.91 0.94 -6.79
N VAL A 126 -9.26 1.97 -7.55
CA VAL A 126 -10.58 2.18 -8.13
C VAL A 126 -10.90 1.14 -9.21
N GLY A 127 -12.20 0.81 -9.36
CA GLY A 127 -12.67 -0.18 -10.34
C GLY A 127 -12.34 0.14 -11.80
N GLY A 128 -12.02 1.40 -12.12
CA GLY A 128 -11.57 1.83 -13.44
C GLY A 128 -10.25 1.18 -13.88
N LEU A 129 -9.41 0.75 -12.93
CA LEU A 129 -8.10 0.14 -13.19
C LEU A 129 -8.19 -1.08 -14.13
N ARG A 130 -9.28 -1.86 -14.03
CA ARG A 130 -9.49 -3.05 -14.87
C ARG A 130 -9.62 -2.72 -16.35
N ASN A 131 -10.11 -1.52 -16.68
CA ASN A 131 -10.36 -1.08 -18.05
C ASN A 131 -9.29 -0.10 -18.55
N SER A 132 -8.32 0.29 -17.70
CA SER A 132 -7.24 1.19 -18.07
C SER A 132 -6.27 0.55 -19.06
N ASN A 133 -5.79 1.34 -20.04
CA ASN A 133 -4.90 0.90 -21.12
C ASN A 133 -5.37 -0.41 -21.78
N ASP A 134 -6.66 -0.48 -22.13
CA ASP A 134 -7.31 -1.68 -22.69
C ASP A 134 -7.12 -2.96 -21.82
N GLY A 135 -6.97 -2.79 -20.50
CA GLY A 135 -6.78 -3.88 -19.53
C GLY A 135 -5.32 -4.31 -19.31
N SER A 136 -4.37 -3.80 -20.10
CA SER A 136 -2.95 -4.17 -20.00
C SER A 136 -2.29 -3.71 -18.69
N ALA A 137 -2.72 -2.57 -18.14
CA ALA A 137 -2.19 -2.05 -16.87
C ALA A 137 -2.48 -2.99 -15.70
N PHE A 138 -3.73 -3.43 -15.59
CA PHE A 138 -4.14 -4.37 -14.55
C PHE A 138 -3.39 -5.70 -14.65
N GLN A 139 -3.27 -6.26 -15.87
CA GLN A 139 -2.51 -7.50 -16.10
C GLN A 139 -1.03 -7.35 -15.70
N THR A 140 -0.41 -6.22 -16.04
CA THR A 140 0.98 -5.93 -15.68
C THR A 140 1.16 -5.88 -14.17
N ILE A 141 0.28 -5.18 -13.45
CA ILE A 141 0.34 -5.08 -11.98
C ILE A 141 0.21 -6.47 -11.34
N ILE A 142 -0.77 -7.27 -11.78
CA ILE A 142 -0.97 -8.63 -11.24
C ILE A 142 0.26 -9.49 -11.52
N GLN A 143 0.83 -9.43 -12.72
CA GLN A 143 2.03 -10.18 -13.07
C GLN A 143 3.23 -9.77 -12.20
N GLU A 144 3.50 -8.47 -12.05
CA GLU A 144 4.64 -7.99 -11.24
C GLU A 144 4.52 -8.38 -9.77
N LEU A 145 3.30 -8.34 -9.21
CA LEU A 145 3.04 -8.79 -7.85
C LEU A 145 3.19 -10.31 -7.71
N THR A 146 2.75 -11.07 -8.72
CA THR A 146 2.91 -12.54 -8.77
C THR A 146 4.39 -12.92 -8.87
N ASP A 147 5.17 -12.21 -9.69
CA ASP A 147 6.61 -12.41 -9.87
C ASP A 147 7.42 -12.11 -8.59
N CYS A 148 6.81 -11.43 -7.61
CA CYS A 148 7.39 -11.27 -6.28
C CYS A 148 7.24 -12.52 -5.38
N GLY A 149 6.59 -13.58 -5.86
CA GLY A 149 6.40 -14.84 -5.14
C GLY A 149 5.06 -14.97 -4.41
N TYR A 150 4.03 -14.24 -4.84
CA TYR A 150 2.72 -14.21 -4.17
C TYR A 150 1.60 -14.71 -5.08
N ASP A 151 0.65 -15.44 -4.49
CA ASP A 151 -0.62 -15.75 -5.14
C ASP A 151 -1.55 -14.52 -5.05
N VAL A 152 -1.77 -13.85 -6.17
CA VAL A 152 -2.54 -12.60 -6.21
C VAL A 152 -4.01 -12.88 -6.54
N VAL A 153 -4.90 -12.51 -5.61
CA VAL A 153 -6.36 -12.60 -5.80
C VAL A 153 -6.96 -11.21 -5.85
N ALA A 154 -7.55 -10.85 -7.00
CA ALA A 154 -8.21 -9.58 -7.20
C ALA A 154 -9.73 -9.72 -7.09
N ASN A 155 -10.35 -8.88 -6.25
CA ASN A 155 -11.80 -8.83 -6.05
C ASN A 155 -12.33 -7.42 -6.37
N LEU A 156 -13.53 -7.35 -6.96
CA LEU A 156 -14.26 -6.10 -7.17
C LEU A 156 -15.41 -6.02 -6.17
N TYR A 157 -15.33 -5.07 -5.25
CA TYR A 157 -16.40 -4.80 -4.29
C TYR A 157 -17.32 -3.69 -4.82
N LYS A 158 -18.63 -3.90 -4.71
CA LYS A 158 -19.67 -2.90 -4.95
C LYS A 158 -20.50 -2.80 -3.67
N PHE A 159 -20.50 -1.62 -3.07
CA PHE A 159 -21.23 -1.32 -1.85
C PHE A 159 -22.52 -0.56 -2.19
#